data_AF-A0A3D4KSW9-F1
#
_entry.id   AF-A0A3D4KSW9-F1
#
_cell.length_a   1.000
_cell.length_b   1.000
_cell.length_c   1.000
_cell.angle_alpha   90.00
_cell.angle_beta   90.00
_cell.angle_gamma   90.00
#
_symmetry.space_group_name_H-M   'P 1'
#
loop_
_entity.id
_entity.type
_entity.pdbx_description
1 polymer ?
#
loop_
_entity_poly.entity_id
_entity_poly.type
_entity_poly.pdbx_seq_one_letter_code
_entity_poly.pdbx_strand_id
1 'polypeptide(L)'
;MLDSNTTPRRLAALLGTTYPNLCLTVYKVRPNNLYTTFKIAKKSGGVRTIAAPDKRLIYLQDKLKSLLEELYSPHPAATAFIKDRGIIYNASPHVGKALVFNIDLADFYGHINFGRVRGLLSAPPYNLRPDTSQLIATICCLNGSIPQGAPTSPVLSNMISRQLDRRLSLLAKKNHAFYTRYADDITFSFRNNNFEGVCFSVNGVFQPSSELIKLVEKSGFYLNKQKTRGEVSRSRQVVTGLKVNKKINVDRRYVRTTKAMIHALSGDIDTANVVFWQKFPEKEPKRLENVVAGRINFIGMIKGVNSRVYQMLAKKFNRLPLKQKLSTRTSKLVDTDQKYRDMAKQRELQKCVWILDFEGAPNVTDEAEFIQGTAFMVKGQQVLTCSHTFNKADDAEYCYISRIHERGVKYLMKVAKRCKHRDIAELEFVNEPNEIFQSLDIYHKEEMFPGYQVSLVGFPDYMSGHTTVSVINTSITSHVNISTVDNYEVDAEIGAGYSGGPVINDFHQVIGMIVSGRTTSVDFETQESALTGRNAFISAHHFLQF
;
A
#
# COMPACT_ATOMS: atom_id res chain seq x y z
N MET A 1 16.59 14.35 14.04
CA MET A 1 16.09 12.96 14.00
C MET A 1 16.58 12.23 15.24
N LEU A 2 15.89 11.18 15.63
CA LEU A 2 16.29 10.29 16.72
C LEU A 2 17.34 9.29 16.17
N ASP A 3 18.44 9.07 16.88
CA ASP A 3 19.56 8.22 16.42
C ASP A 3 20.36 7.60 17.58
N SER A 4 21.36 6.78 17.26
CA SER A 4 22.19 6.06 18.24
C SER A 4 23.01 6.97 19.16
N ASN A 5 23.19 8.25 18.81
CA ASN A 5 23.95 9.23 19.60
C ASN A 5 23.04 10.17 20.41
N THR A 6 21.72 10.06 20.23
CA THR A 6 20.76 10.93 20.88
C THR A 6 20.78 10.72 22.39
N THR A 7 21.28 11.69 23.13
CA THR A 7 21.30 11.70 24.60
C THR A 7 19.95 12.14 25.18
N PRO A 8 19.68 11.93 26.48
CA PRO A 8 18.47 12.45 27.14
C PRO A 8 18.26 13.97 27.00
N ARG A 9 19.37 14.75 27.01
CA ARG A 9 19.31 16.21 26.77
C ARG A 9 18.91 16.53 25.33
N ARG A 10 19.47 15.80 24.36
CA ARG A 10 19.11 15.96 22.95
C ARG A 10 17.67 15.53 22.69
N LEU A 11 17.21 14.45 23.31
CA LEU A 11 15.81 14.01 23.25
C LEU A 11 14.87 15.11 23.74
N ALA A 12 15.17 15.76 24.87
CA ALA A 12 14.34 16.88 25.36
C ALA A 12 14.18 17.98 24.30
N ALA A 13 15.28 18.38 23.66
CA ALA A 13 15.25 19.38 22.59
C ALA A 13 14.41 18.92 21.38
N LEU A 14 14.53 17.65 20.96
CA LEU A 14 13.72 17.08 19.88
C LEU A 14 12.22 17.03 20.22
N LEU A 15 11.88 16.83 21.49
CA LEU A 15 10.51 16.88 21.99
C LEU A 15 9.99 18.32 22.17
N GLY A 16 10.78 19.34 21.86
CA GLY A 16 10.38 20.74 22.00
C GLY A 16 10.30 21.22 23.47
N THR A 17 11.08 20.62 24.37
CA THR A 17 11.13 21.00 25.79
C THR A 17 12.57 21.10 26.31
N THR A 18 12.75 21.59 27.53
CA THR A 18 14.06 21.63 28.18
C THR A 18 14.32 20.35 28.95
N TYR A 19 15.59 19.97 29.10
CA TYR A 19 15.94 18.78 29.89
C TYR A 19 15.43 18.84 31.35
N PRO A 20 15.52 19.98 32.08
CA PRO A 20 14.91 20.09 33.40
C PRO A 20 13.39 19.88 33.40
N ASN A 21 12.66 20.43 32.42
CA ASN A 21 11.20 20.24 32.31
C ASN A 21 10.81 18.80 31.99
N LEU A 22 11.62 18.13 31.15
CA LEU A 22 11.44 16.70 30.88
C LEU A 22 11.67 15.88 32.15
N CYS A 23 12.76 16.13 32.90
CA CYS A 23 13.04 15.47 34.17
C CYS A 23 11.95 15.73 35.23
N LEU A 24 11.43 16.95 35.32
CA LEU A 24 10.29 17.29 36.19
C LEU A 24 9.08 16.41 35.84
N THR A 25 8.73 16.34 34.56
CA THR A 25 7.58 15.55 34.09
C THR A 25 7.76 14.06 34.36
N VAL A 26 8.95 13.53 34.06
CA VAL A 26 9.23 12.08 34.13
C VAL A 26 9.46 11.60 35.56
N TYR A 27 10.23 12.31 36.38
CA TYR A 27 10.68 11.81 37.68
C TYR A 27 9.95 12.40 38.88
N LYS A 28 9.51 13.67 38.80
CA LYS A 28 8.78 14.33 39.89
C LYS A 28 7.28 14.12 39.76
N VAL A 29 6.71 14.49 38.61
CA VAL A 29 5.27 14.35 38.35
C VAL A 29 4.89 12.90 38.08
N ARG A 30 5.73 12.20 37.30
CA ARG A 30 5.62 10.79 36.89
C ARG A 30 4.50 10.54 35.88
N PRO A 31 4.78 9.92 34.71
CA PRO A 31 3.77 9.67 33.68
C PRO A 31 2.54 8.89 34.17
N ASN A 32 2.67 7.98 35.13
CA ASN A 32 1.53 7.25 35.69
C ASN A 32 0.46 8.17 36.32
N ASN A 33 0.85 9.35 36.83
CA ASN A 33 -0.06 10.32 37.43
C ASN A 33 -0.72 11.24 36.37
N LEU A 34 -0.32 11.10 35.10
CA LEU A 34 -0.75 11.95 33.99
C LEU A 34 -1.74 11.22 33.07
N TYR A 35 -2.48 10.25 33.58
CA TYR A 35 -3.54 9.56 32.85
C TYR A 35 -4.88 9.63 33.58
N THR A 36 -5.95 9.73 32.80
CA THR A 36 -7.33 9.54 33.26
C THR A 36 -7.90 8.29 32.62
N THR A 37 -8.55 7.43 33.41
CA THR A 37 -9.13 6.19 32.90
C THR A 37 -10.64 6.28 32.77
N PHE A 38 -11.17 5.71 31.70
CA PHE A 38 -12.61 5.61 31.48
C PHE A 38 -12.96 4.32 30.72
N LYS A 39 -14.21 3.89 30.80
CA LYS A 39 -14.68 2.63 30.19
C LYS A 39 -15.54 2.91 28.96
N ILE A 40 -15.36 2.10 27.92
CA ILE A 40 -16.17 2.09 26.70
C ILE A 40 -16.71 0.68 26.48
N ALA A 41 -17.97 0.54 26.06
CA ALA A 41 -18.54 -0.76 25.70
C ALA A 41 -17.84 -1.37 24.47
N LYS A 42 -17.53 -2.67 24.51
CA LYS A 42 -17.05 -3.42 23.34
C LYS A 42 -18.23 -3.84 22.47
N LYS A 43 -18.03 -3.89 21.15
CA LYS A 43 -19.04 -4.42 20.20
C LYS A 43 -19.41 -5.88 20.46
N SER A 44 -18.48 -6.66 21.02
CA SER A 44 -18.65 -8.07 21.36
C SER A 44 -19.23 -8.30 22.76
N GLY A 45 -19.63 -7.24 23.47
CA GLY A 45 -19.96 -7.29 24.89
C GLY A 45 -18.75 -7.07 25.81
N GLY A 46 -19.02 -6.64 27.05
CA GLY A 46 -18.01 -6.24 28.03
C GLY A 46 -17.50 -4.81 27.86
N VAL A 47 -16.47 -4.44 28.62
CA VAL A 47 -15.91 -3.09 28.67
C VAL A 47 -14.43 -3.06 28.25
N ARG A 48 -14.03 -1.94 27.63
CA ARG A 48 -12.64 -1.58 27.32
C ARG A 48 -12.27 -0.39 28.20
N THR A 49 -11.24 -0.55 29.02
CA THR A 49 -10.64 0.56 29.77
C THR A 49 -9.70 1.32 28.84
N ILE A 50 -9.95 2.60 28.64
CA ILE A 50 -9.08 3.55 27.95
C ILE A 50 -8.37 4.38 28.99
N ALA A 51 -7.06 4.60 28.80
CA ALA A 51 -6.28 5.53 29.59
C ALA A 51 -5.86 6.69 28.68
N ALA A 52 -6.47 7.85 28.88
CA ALA A 52 -6.15 9.07 28.14
C ALA A 52 -5.09 9.88 28.90
N PRO A 53 -3.93 10.16 28.27
CA PRO A 53 -2.93 11.03 28.87
C PRO A 53 -3.46 12.47 28.99
N ASP A 54 -2.92 13.23 29.95
CA ASP A 54 -3.19 14.65 30.10
C ASP A 54 -2.52 15.48 28.97
N LYS A 55 -2.84 16.77 28.91
CA LYS A 55 -2.30 17.66 27.86
C LYS A 55 -0.76 17.70 27.83
N ARG A 56 -0.12 17.63 28.99
CA ARG A 56 1.34 17.67 29.12
C ARG A 56 1.97 16.43 28.52
N LEU A 57 1.45 15.25 28.86
CA LEU A 57 1.97 13.98 28.37
C LEU A 57 1.59 13.74 26.91
N ILE A 58 0.40 14.16 26.46
CA ILE A 58 0.01 14.17 25.05
C ILE A 58 1.03 14.93 24.21
N TYR A 59 1.45 16.13 24.64
CA TYR A 59 2.42 16.93 23.90
C TYR A 59 3.73 16.16 23.67
N LEU A 60 4.29 15.57 24.73
CA LEU A 60 5.54 14.79 24.63
C LEU A 60 5.36 13.54 23.77
N GLN A 61 4.27 12.81 23.97
CA GLN A 61 3.99 11.57 23.25
C GLN A 61 3.69 11.82 21.76
N ASP A 62 3.05 12.93 21.40
CA ASP A 62 2.78 13.26 20.00
C ASP A 62 4.06 13.64 19.25
N LYS A 63 4.94 14.44 19.86
CA LYS A 63 6.28 14.71 19.30
C LYS A 63 7.12 13.45 19.17
N LEU A 64 7.09 12.60 20.20
CA LEU A 64 7.80 11.34 20.20
C LEU A 64 7.25 10.38 19.15
N LYS A 65 5.92 10.32 18.96
CA LYS A 65 5.28 9.52 17.93
C LYS A 65 5.84 9.84 16.54
N SER A 66 5.95 11.12 16.17
CA SER A 66 6.53 11.50 14.88
C SER A 66 7.98 11.02 14.73
N LEU A 67 8.80 11.16 15.78
CA LEU A 67 10.18 10.66 15.77
C LEU A 67 10.26 9.13 15.63
N LEU A 68 9.33 8.40 16.26
CA LEU A 68 9.25 6.95 16.14
C LEU A 68 8.75 6.51 14.76
N GLU A 69 7.81 7.24 14.17
CA GLU A 69 7.32 6.99 12.80
C GLU A 69 8.42 7.21 11.75
N GLU A 70 9.28 8.22 11.93
CA GLU A 70 10.46 8.45 11.09
C GLU A 70 11.49 7.31 11.19
N LEU A 71 11.67 6.74 12.38
CA LEU A 71 12.57 5.60 12.59
C LEU A 71 12.01 4.28 12.05
N TYR A 72 10.68 4.13 12.06
CA TYR A 72 10.04 2.85 11.82
C TYR A 72 9.88 2.57 10.33
N SER A 73 10.48 1.49 9.84
CA SER A 73 10.13 0.90 8.55
C SER A 73 9.04 -0.16 8.73
N PRO A 74 7.80 0.07 8.27
CA PRO A 74 6.71 -0.87 8.52
C PRO A 74 6.89 -2.21 7.83
N HIS A 75 6.53 -3.30 8.50
CA HIS A 75 6.45 -4.60 7.86
C HIS A 75 5.32 -4.58 6.79
N PRO A 76 5.49 -5.17 5.59
CA PRO A 76 4.46 -5.14 4.54
C PRO A 76 3.09 -5.69 4.99
N ALA A 77 3.09 -6.73 5.81
CA ALA A 77 1.88 -7.33 6.36
C ALA A 77 1.19 -6.52 7.47
N ALA A 78 1.86 -5.52 8.07
CA ALA A 78 1.25 -4.66 9.09
C ALA A 78 0.44 -3.55 8.40
N THR A 79 -0.82 -3.37 8.79
CA THR A 79 -1.75 -2.50 8.04
C THR A 79 -2.47 -1.46 8.90
N ALA A 80 -2.53 -1.66 10.23
CA ALA A 80 -3.11 -0.68 11.14
C ALA A 80 -2.11 0.43 11.49
N PHE A 81 -2.61 1.65 11.70
CA PHE A 81 -1.84 2.79 12.19
C PHE A 81 -0.63 3.18 11.33
N ILE A 82 -0.65 2.83 10.05
CA ILE A 82 0.36 3.20 9.08
C ILE A 82 -0.30 4.13 8.07
N LYS A 83 0.36 5.24 7.78
CA LYS A 83 -0.14 6.21 6.79
C LYS A 83 -0.46 5.48 5.48
N ASP A 84 -1.59 5.85 4.88
CA ASP A 84 -2.09 5.30 3.61
C ASP A 84 -2.44 3.79 3.61
N ARG A 85 -2.31 3.11 4.77
CA ARG A 85 -2.84 1.76 4.98
C ARG A 85 -4.11 1.83 5.84
N GLY A 86 -5.09 1.01 5.49
CA GLY A 86 -6.37 0.97 6.20
C GLY A 86 -7.08 -0.35 6.05
N ILE A 87 -8.34 -0.40 6.49
CA ILE A 87 -9.16 -1.62 6.45
C ILE A 87 -9.34 -2.20 5.04
N ILE A 88 -9.31 -1.36 4.01
CA ILE A 88 -9.37 -1.79 2.60
C ILE A 88 -8.07 -2.48 2.21
N TYR A 89 -6.92 -1.83 2.48
CA TYR A 89 -5.60 -2.41 2.25
C TYR A 89 -5.46 -3.75 2.97
N ASN A 90 -5.89 -3.84 4.24
CA ASN A 90 -5.86 -5.07 5.01
C ASN A 90 -6.74 -6.18 4.43
N ALA A 91 -7.93 -5.85 3.95
CA ALA A 91 -8.88 -6.84 3.42
C ALA A 91 -8.55 -7.31 2.00
N SER A 92 -7.83 -6.51 1.21
CA SER A 92 -7.58 -6.75 -0.23
C SER A 92 -6.91 -8.08 -0.54
N PRO A 93 -5.84 -8.50 0.17
CA PRO A 93 -5.17 -9.79 -0.11
C PRO A 93 -6.06 -11.01 0.09
N HIS A 94 -7.16 -10.87 0.85
CA HIS A 94 -8.04 -11.96 1.26
C HIS A 94 -9.30 -12.08 0.40
N VAL A 95 -9.41 -11.30 -0.67
CA VAL A 95 -10.56 -11.35 -1.57
C VAL A 95 -10.57 -12.65 -2.37
N GLY A 96 -11.75 -13.28 -2.47
CA GLY A 96 -11.98 -14.44 -3.34
C GLY A 96 -11.32 -15.74 -2.88
N LYS A 97 -10.94 -15.84 -1.60
CA LYS A 97 -10.18 -16.98 -1.06
C LYS A 97 -11.10 -18.13 -0.63
N ALA A 98 -10.63 -19.37 -0.76
CA ALA A 98 -11.37 -20.55 -0.35
C ALA A 98 -11.65 -20.58 1.16
N LEU A 99 -10.70 -20.11 1.96
CA LEU A 99 -10.80 -20.00 3.42
C LEU A 99 -10.19 -18.67 3.88
N VAL A 100 -10.86 -18.00 4.82
CA VAL A 100 -10.33 -16.87 5.60
C VAL A 100 -10.32 -17.29 7.06
N PHE A 101 -9.16 -17.25 7.69
CA PHE A 101 -8.96 -17.61 9.10
C PHE A 101 -8.49 -16.38 9.87
N ASN A 102 -9.32 -15.90 10.79
CA ASN A 102 -9.04 -14.75 11.63
C ASN A 102 -8.74 -15.20 13.06
N ILE A 103 -7.69 -14.61 13.64
CA ILE A 103 -7.33 -14.75 15.05
C ILE A 103 -7.10 -13.36 15.64
N ASP A 104 -7.20 -13.25 16.96
CA ASP A 104 -7.01 -12.01 17.72
C ASP A 104 -5.99 -12.26 18.82
N LEU A 105 -5.14 -11.28 19.11
CA LEU A 105 -4.19 -11.36 20.21
C LEU A 105 -4.84 -10.96 21.54
N ALA A 106 -4.73 -11.82 22.55
CA ALA A 106 -5.21 -11.54 23.89
C ALA A 106 -4.35 -10.45 24.56
N ASP A 107 -5.01 -9.44 25.15
CA ASP A 107 -4.39 -8.31 25.85
C ASP A 107 -3.17 -7.71 25.13
N PHE A 108 -3.34 -7.42 23.83
CA PHE A 108 -2.25 -7.02 22.94
C PHE A 108 -1.34 -5.91 23.50
N TYR A 109 -1.94 -4.83 24.02
CA TYR A 109 -1.20 -3.72 24.60
C TYR A 109 -0.53 -4.07 25.93
N GLY A 110 -1.21 -4.84 26.80
CA GLY A 110 -0.65 -5.26 28.09
C GLY A 110 0.60 -6.14 27.96
N HIS A 111 0.67 -6.96 26.90
CA HIS A 111 1.85 -7.77 26.59
C HIS A 111 3.06 -6.97 26.06
N ILE A 112 2.88 -5.68 25.77
CA ILE A 112 3.95 -4.79 25.31
C ILE A 112 4.42 -3.97 26.52
N ASN A 113 5.25 -4.61 27.33
CA ASN A 113 5.74 -4.05 28.58
C ASN A 113 6.94 -3.10 28.37
N PHE A 114 7.26 -2.37 29.44
CA PHE A 114 8.38 -1.42 29.54
C PHE A 114 9.71 -2.02 29.04
N GLY A 115 10.03 -3.24 29.48
CA GLY A 115 11.26 -3.93 29.11
C GLY A 115 11.33 -4.21 27.61
N ARG A 116 10.22 -4.59 26.97
CA ARG A 116 10.15 -4.80 25.53
C ARG A 116 10.32 -3.50 24.75
N VAL A 117 9.71 -2.40 25.20
CA VAL A 117 9.86 -1.07 24.55
C VAL A 117 11.32 -0.62 24.64
N ARG A 118 11.92 -0.65 25.83
CA ARG A 118 13.33 -0.29 26.02
C ARG A 118 14.26 -1.20 25.20
N GLY A 119 14.02 -2.50 25.23
CA GLY A 119 14.81 -3.50 24.53
C GLY A 119 14.74 -3.33 23.00
N LEU A 120 13.54 -3.12 22.46
CA LEU A 120 13.31 -2.81 21.05
C LEU A 120 14.18 -1.62 20.60
N LEU A 121 14.12 -0.51 21.34
CA LEU A 121 14.81 0.72 20.96
C LEU A 121 16.33 0.63 21.11
N SER A 122 16.81 -0.16 22.08
CA SER A 122 18.25 -0.35 22.31
C SER A 122 18.88 -1.36 21.36
N ALA A 123 18.09 -2.27 20.79
CA ALA A 123 18.56 -3.31 19.91
C ALA A 123 18.69 -2.84 18.44
N PRO A 124 19.45 -3.55 17.59
CA PRO A 124 19.43 -3.33 16.15
C PRO A 124 18.00 -3.47 15.57
N PRO A 125 17.64 -2.65 14.56
CA PRO A 125 18.48 -1.68 13.86
C PRO A 125 18.56 -0.29 14.53
N TYR A 126 17.79 -0.04 15.59
CA TYR A 126 17.63 1.31 16.15
C TYR A 126 18.81 1.76 17.01
N ASN A 127 19.43 0.84 17.77
CA ASN A 127 20.66 1.06 18.52
C ASN A 127 20.67 2.35 19.36
N LEU A 128 19.51 2.75 19.91
CA LEU A 128 19.44 3.95 20.73
C LEU A 128 20.19 3.71 22.05
N ARG A 129 20.75 4.79 22.60
CA ARG A 129 21.45 4.71 23.89
C ARG A 129 20.53 4.12 24.98
N PRO A 130 21.05 3.26 25.87
CA PRO A 130 20.23 2.63 26.91
C PRO A 130 19.50 3.60 27.83
N ASP A 131 20.10 4.76 28.13
CA ASP A 131 19.51 5.84 28.94
C ASP A 131 18.33 6.52 28.23
N THR A 132 18.43 6.68 26.91
CA THR A 132 17.43 7.32 26.06
C THR A 132 16.28 6.37 25.78
N SER A 133 16.57 5.10 25.50
CA SER A 133 15.57 4.03 25.41
C SER A 133 14.78 3.87 26.72
N GLN A 134 15.45 3.96 27.88
CA GLN A 134 14.81 3.94 29.19
C GLN A 134 13.85 5.13 29.34
N LEU A 135 14.31 6.34 29.03
CA LEU A 135 13.51 7.57 29.13
C LEU A 135 12.28 7.54 28.21
N ILE A 136 12.44 7.09 26.97
CA ILE A 136 11.33 6.89 26.02
C ILE A 136 10.32 5.88 26.57
N ALA A 137 10.79 4.72 27.05
CA ALA A 137 9.92 3.71 27.65
C ALA A 137 9.14 4.26 28.87
N THR A 138 9.76 5.13 29.68
CA THR A 138 9.10 5.76 30.83
C THR A 138 7.99 6.71 30.39
N ILE A 139 8.20 7.48 29.32
CA ILE A 139 7.19 8.38 28.76
C ILE A 139 6.00 7.60 28.18
N CYS A 140 6.26 6.44 27.56
CA CYS A 140 5.25 5.69 26.81
C CYS A 140 4.44 4.68 27.64
N CYS A 141 4.98 4.16 28.73
CA CYS A 141 4.32 3.11 29.51
C CYS A 141 3.54 3.68 30.70
N LEU A 142 2.36 3.11 30.93
CA LEU A 142 1.53 3.29 32.11
C LEU A 142 1.50 1.96 32.87
N ASN A 143 1.87 1.98 34.16
CA ASN A 143 1.85 0.77 35.01
C ASN A 143 2.62 -0.42 34.40
N GLY A 144 3.72 -0.14 33.69
CA GLY A 144 4.61 -1.16 33.14
C GLY A 144 4.30 -1.64 31.73
N SER A 145 3.24 -1.16 31.06
CA SER A 145 2.94 -1.49 29.66
C SER A 145 2.42 -0.28 28.87
N ILE A 146 2.39 -0.36 27.55
CA ILE A 146 1.83 0.73 26.75
C ILE A 146 0.29 0.77 26.91
N PRO A 147 -0.32 1.93 27.19
CA PRO A 147 -1.75 2.01 27.41
C PRO A 147 -2.55 2.13 26.11
N GLN A 148 -3.81 1.69 26.16
CA GLN A 148 -4.80 2.04 25.15
C GLN A 148 -5.23 3.50 25.33
N GLY A 149 -4.79 4.37 24.43
CA GLY A 149 -5.13 5.80 24.44
C GLY A 149 -3.95 6.76 24.30
N ALA A 150 -2.71 6.29 24.52
CA ALA A 150 -1.52 7.11 24.30
C ALA A 150 -1.17 7.24 22.81
N PRO A 151 -0.77 8.44 22.32
CA PRO A 151 -0.35 8.67 20.93
C PRO A 151 0.78 7.76 20.43
N THR A 152 1.70 7.34 21.30
CA THR A 152 2.85 6.49 20.93
C THR A 152 2.51 5.00 20.86
N SER A 153 1.46 4.54 21.56
CA SER A 153 1.14 3.12 21.65
C SER A 153 0.89 2.46 20.27
N PRO A 154 0.19 3.09 19.32
CA PRO A 154 0.01 2.53 17.97
C PRO A 154 1.32 2.21 17.25
N VAL A 155 2.24 3.16 17.12
CA VAL A 155 3.51 2.96 16.40
C VAL A 155 4.40 1.95 17.13
N LEU A 156 4.51 2.04 18.46
CA LEU A 156 5.29 1.10 19.26
C LEU A 156 4.75 -0.33 19.14
N SER A 157 3.42 -0.50 19.10
CA SER A 157 2.82 -1.82 18.94
C SER A 157 3.22 -2.48 17.62
N ASN A 158 3.26 -1.70 16.54
CA ASN A 158 3.72 -2.18 15.24
C ASN A 158 5.23 -2.46 15.18
N MET A 159 6.05 -1.63 15.83
CA MET A 159 7.49 -1.87 15.91
C MET A 159 7.80 -3.18 16.66
N ILE A 160 7.14 -3.40 17.81
CA ILE A 160 7.30 -4.63 18.62
C ILE A 160 6.83 -5.86 17.84
N SER A 161 5.69 -5.76 17.16
CA SER A 161 5.11 -6.86 16.40
C SER A 161 5.88 -7.24 15.14
N ARG A 162 6.93 -6.51 14.73
CA ARG A 162 7.74 -6.84 13.54
C ARG A 162 8.29 -8.26 13.56
N GLN A 163 8.71 -8.77 14.73
CA GLN A 163 9.21 -10.15 14.84
C GLN A 163 8.08 -11.19 14.71
N LEU A 164 6.89 -10.88 15.24
CA LEU A 164 5.69 -11.69 15.04
C LEU A 164 5.35 -11.72 13.54
N ASP A 165 5.30 -10.56 12.89
CA ASP A 165 4.96 -10.43 11.47
C ASP A 165 5.92 -11.23 10.58
N ARG A 166 7.23 -11.16 10.85
CA ARG A 166 8.23 -11.94 10.11
C ARG A 166 7.96 -13.44 10.25
N ARG A 167 7.73 -13.94 11.47
CA ARG A 167 7.50 -15.37 11.73
C ARG A 167 6.20 -15.85 11.07
N LEU A 168 5.13 -15.07 11.18
CA LEU A 168 3.83 -15.43 10.62
C LEU A 168 3.78 -15.30 9.10
N SER A 169 4.53 -14.35 8.52
CA SER A 169 4.70 -14.25 7.06
C SER A 169 5.47 -15.46 6.49
N LEU A 170 6.49 -15.94 7.20
CA LEU A 170 7.20 -17.17 6.83
C LEU A 170 6.28 -18.40 6.94
N LEU A 171 5.49 -18.50 8.01
CA LEU A 171 4.48 -19.55 8.14
C LEU A 171 3.47 -19.50 6.99
N ALA A 172 3.01 -18.31 6.62
CA ALA A 172 2.09 -18.12 5.51
C ALA A 172 2.73 -18.56 4.18
N LYS A 173 3.97 -18.14 3.91
CA LYS A 173 4.72 -18.52 2.70
C LYS A 173 4.89 -20.03 2.59
N LYS A 174 5.28 -20.70 3.68
CA LYS A 174 5.42 -22.16 3.78
C LYS A 174 4.11 -22.90 3.43
N ASN A 175 2.96 -22.29 3.73
CA ASN A 175 1.64 -22.88 3.53
C ASN A 175 0.86 -22.25 2.35
N HIS A 176 1.53 -21.52 1.45
CA HIS A 176 0.91 -20.83 0.32
C HIS A 176 -0.31 -19.95 0.71
N ALA A 177 -0.25 -19.38 1.91
CA ALA A 177 -1.28 -18.53 2.48
C ALA A 177 -0.95 -17.04 2.33
N PHE A 178 -1.98 -16.22 2.37
CA PHE A 178 -1.85 -14.76 2.48
C PHE A 178 -1.99 -14.38 3.94
N TYR A 179 -1.19 -13.41 4.40
CA TYR A 179 -1.14 -12.97 5.80
C TYR A 179 -1.21 -11.45 5.90
N THR A 180 -2.06 -10.95 6.78
CA THR A 180 -2.09 -9.53 7.19
C THR A 180 -2.35 -9.40 8.68
N ARG A 181 -1.89 -8.30 9.29
CA ARG A 181 -2.16 -7.91 10.66
C ARG A 181 -2.67 -6.47 10.75
N TYR A 182 -3.87 -6.32 11.30
CA TYR A 182 -4.49 -5.04 11.65
C TYR A 182 -4.50 -4.88 13.17
N ALA A 183 -3.46 -4.27 13.73
CA ALA A 183 -3.26 -4.17 15.18
C ALA A 183 -3.17 -5.57 15.84
N ASP A 184 -4.13 -5.93 16.68
CA ASP A 184 -4.29 -7.24 17.34
C ASP A 184 -5.01 -8.29 16.48
N ASP A 185 -5.77 -7.85 15.46
CA ASP A 185 -6.45 -8.74 14.52
C ASP A 185 -5.46 -9.26 13.46
N ILE A 186 -5.36 -10.58 13.33
CA ILE A 186 -4.53 -11.27 12.34
C ILE A 186 -5.43 -12.06 11.40
N THR A 187 -5.10 -12.05 10.10
CA THR A 187 -5.84 -12.78 9.08
C THR A 187 -4.90 -13.62 8.23
N PHE A 188 -5.20 -14.91 8.14
CA PHE A 188 -4.69 -15.81 7.12
C PHE A 188 -5.78 -16.10 6.09
N SER A 189 -5.41 -16.37 4.84
CA SER A 189 -6.36 -16.89 3.86
C SER A 189 -5.70 -17.75 2.80
N PHE A 190 -6.45 -18.66 2.22
CA PHE A 190 -5.94 -19.73 1.37
C PHE A 190 -6.67 -19.76 0.04
N ARG A 191 -5.95 -19.95 -1.06
CA ARG A 191 -6.57 -20.13 -2.38
C ARG A 191 -7.33 -21.45 -2.45
N ASN A 192 -6.78 -22.50 -1.84
CA ASN A 192 -7.30 -23.86 -1.85
C ASN A 192 -7.46 -24.38 -0.41
N ASN A 193 -7.96 -25.61 -0.23
CA ASN A 193 -8.18 -26.22 1.09
C ASN A 193 -6.90 -26.71 1.79
N ASN A 194 -5.71 -26.21 1.41
CA ASN A 194 -4.45 -26.58 2.06
C ASN A 194 -4.13 -25.60 3.19
N PHE A 195 -4.75 -25.79 4.37
CA PHE A 195 -4.66 -24.87 5.50
C PHE A 195 -4.03 -25.48 6.77
N GLU A 196 -3.69 -26.77 6.76
CA GLU A 196 -3.34 -27.57 7.94
C GLU A 196 -2.14 -27.03 8.74
N GLY A 197 -1.14 -26.46 8.07
CA GLY A 197 0.02 -25.90 8.78
C GLY A 197 -0.28 -24.60 9.56
N VAL A 198 -1.42 -23.94 9.30
CA VAL A 198 -1.83 -22.70 9.98
C VAL A 198 -3.03 -22.94 10.89
N CYS A 199 -4.00 -23.73 10.44
CA CYS A 199 -5.22 -24.04 11.18
C CYS A 199 -5.75 -25.41 10.78
N PHE A 200 -6.62 -25.99 11.59
CA PHE A 200 -7.33 -27.24 11.26
C PHE A 200 -8.80 -27.10 11.67
N SER A 201 -9.68 -27.94 11.13
CA SER A 201 -11.11 -27.92 11.43
C SER A 201 -11.50 -29.15 12.23
N VAL A 202 -12.16 -28.96 13.37
CA VAL A 202 -12.77 -30.03 14.18
C VAL A 202 -14.27 -29.77 14.22
N ASN A 203 -15.08 -30.69 13.72
CA ASN A 203 -16.55 -30.56 13.66
C ASN A 203 -17.02 -29.24 13.02
N GLY A 204 -16.32 -28.78 11.97
CA GLY A 204 -16.62 -27.53 11.27
C GLY A 204 -16.14 -26.25 11.98
N VAL A 205 -15.48 -26.36 13.14
CA VAL A 205 -14.89 -25.24 13.87
C VAL A 205 -13.39 -25.19 13.62
N PHE A 206 -12.90 -24.08 13.08
CA PHE A 206 -11.49 -23.87 12.82
C PHE A 206 -10.71 -23.49 14.09
N GLN A 207 -9.56 -24.13 14.28
CA GLN A 207 -8.64 -23.93 15.39
C GLN A 207 -7.22 -23.65 14.87
N PRO A 208 -6.41 -22.87 15.59
CA PRO A 208 -5.04 -22.56 15.16
C PRO A 208 -4.14 -23.79 15.31
N SER A 209 -3.21 -23.98 14.37
CA SER A 209 -2.23 -25.08 14.44
C SER A 209 -1.29 -24.89 15.64
N SER A 210 -0.68 -25.98 16.09
CA SER A 210 0.32 -25.93 17.16
C SER A 210 1.55 -25.11 16.76
N GLU A 211 1.94 -25.11 15.48
CA GLU A 211 3.01 -24.28 14.93
C GLU A 211 2.66 -22.78 15.05
N LEU A 212 1.44 -22.39 14.67
CA LEU A 212 0.97 -21.01 14.80
C LEU A 212 0.97 -20.53 16.26
N ILE A 213 0.42 -21.33 17.18
CA ILE A 213 0.40 -21.00 18.62
C ILE A 213 1.82 -20.77 19.13
N LYS A 214 2.74 -21.70 18.87
CA LYS A 214 4.15 -21.61 19.30
C LYS A 214 4.84 -20.36 18.77
N LEU A 215 4.61 -19.98 17.51
CA LEU A 215 5.22 -18.78 16.92
C LEU A 215 4.70 -17.49 17.55
N VAL A 216 3.41 -17.45 17.89
CA VAL A 216 2.78 -16.31 18.59
C VAL A 216 3.35 -16.19 20.00
N GLU A 217 3.40 -17.29 20.75
CA GLU A 217 3.95 -17.34 22.12
C GLU A 217 5.44 -17.00 22.16
N LYS A 218 6.24 -17.53 21.23
CA LYS A 218 7.67 -17.17 21.09
C LYS A 218 7.87 -15.68 20.80
N SER A 219 6.84 -14.99 20.31
CA SER A 219 6.86 -13.54 20.04
C SER A 219 6.33 -12.72 21.21
N GLY A 220 6.05 -13.36 22.37
CA GLY A 220 5.58 -12.72 23.59
C GLY A 220 4.12 -12.27 23.50
N PHE A 221 3.28 -12.99 22.77
CA PHE A 221 1.84 -12.74 22.66
C PHE A 221 1.07 -14.05 22.84
N TYR A 222 -0.24 -13.96 23.05
CA TYR A 222 -1.12 -15.12 23.17
C TYR A 222 -2.36 -14.95 22.31
N LEU A 223 -2.95 -16.06 21.86
CA LEU A 223 -4.18 -16.03 21.07
C LEU A 223 -5.42 -15.93 21.96
N ASN A 224 -6.38 -15.12 21.51
CA ASN A 224 -7.71 -15.08 22.07
C ASN A 224 -8.58 -16.17 21.43
N LYS A 225 -8.69 -17.31 22.11
CA LYS A 225 -9.44 -18.49 21.63
C LYS A 225 -10.90 -18.18 21.27
N GLN A 226 -11.56 -17.25 21.98
CA GLN A 226 -12.97 -16.92 21.75
C GLN A 226 -13.20 -16.09 20.48
N LYS A 227 -12.16 -15.45 19.95
CA LYS A 227 -12.23 -14.61 18.74
C LYS A 227 -11.60 -15.26 17.50
N THR A 228 -11.10 -16.48 17.65
CA THR A 228 -10.63 -17.29 16.53
C THR A 228 -11.82 -17.77 15.70
N ARG A 229 -11.77 -17.57 14.39
CA ARG A 229 -12.81 -18.02 13.46
C ARG A 229 -12.23 -18.36 12.09
N GLY A 230 -12.82 -19.34 11.42
CA GLY A 230 -12.53 -19.68 10.03
C GLY A 230 -13.80 -19.69 9.20
N GLU A 231 -13.73 -19.07 8.02
CA GLU A 231 -14.88 -18.84 7.14
C GLU A 231 -14.54 -19.31 5.72
N VAL A 232 -15.26 -20.32 5.24
CA VAL A 232 -15.10 -20.87 3.89
C VAL A 232 -15.82 -20.01 2.85
N SER A 233 -15.45 -20.15 1.56
CA SER A 233 -15.97 -19.32 0.47
C SER A 233 -17.49 -19.36 0.29
N ARG A 234 -18.13 -20.48 0.66
CA ARG A 234 -19.59 -20.67 0.65
C ARG A 234 -20.29 -19.93 1.79
N SER A 235 -19.59 -19.65 2.90
CA SER A 235 -20.11 -18.84 4.00
C SER A 235 -19.68 -17.38 3.85
N ARG A 236 -20.17 -16.50 4.72
CA ARG A 236 -19.75 -15.10 4.70
C ARG A 236 -18.31 -15.00 5.22
N GLN A 237 -17.42 -14.44 4.41
CA GLN A 237 -16.03 -14.15 4.79
C GLN A 237 -15.84 -12.68 5.13
N VAL A 238 -15.23 -12.36 6.28
CA VAL A 238 -15.07 -11.01 6.81
C VAL A 238 -13.66 -10.74 7.33
N VAL A 239 -13.03 -9.69 6.78
CA VAL A 239 -11.76 -9.16 7.26
C VAL A 239 -11.95 -7.71 7.69
N THR A 240 -11.56 -7.37 8.93
CA THR A 240 -11.71 -6.01 9.49
C THR A 240 -13.12 -5.42 9.32
N GLY A 241 -14.15 -6.25 9.42
CA GLY A 241 -15.55 -5.85 9.24
C GLY A 241 -16.02 -5.71 7.78
N LEU A 242 -15.17 -6.00 6.79
CA LEU A 242 -15.49 -5.95 5.37
C LEU A 242 -15.71 -7.35 4.81
N LYS A 243 -16.75 -7.53 3.99
CA LYS A 243 -16.95 -8.78 3.25
C LYS A 243 -15.89 -8.92 2.16
N VAL A 244 -15.31 -10.11 2.02
CA VAL A 244 -14.22 -10.37 1.04
C VAL A 244 -14.50 -11.52 0.07
N ASN A 245 -15.66 -12.18 0.14
CA ASN A 245 -15.99 -13.37 -0.68
C ASN A 245 -15.70 -13.25 -2.19
N LYS A 246 -15.94 -12.08 -2.79
CA LYS A 246 -15.74 -11.83 -4.24
C LYS A 246 -15.06 -10.48 -4.51
N LYS A 247 -15.41 -9.50 -3.69
CA LYS A 247 -14.82 -8.15 -3.67
C LYS A 247 -15.03 -7.56 -2.29
N ILE A 248 -14.23 -6.55 -1.96
CA ILE A 248 -14.42 -5.77 -0.74
C ILE A 248 -15.81 -5.12 -0.76
N ASN A 249 -16.58 -5.34 0.29
CA ASN A 249 -17.92 -4.80 0.38
C ASN A 249 -18.38 -4.62 1.84
N VAL A 250 -19.29 -3.68 2.07
CA VAL A 250 -19.99 -3.55 3.36
C VAL A 250 -21.05 -4.64 3.53
N ASP A 251 -21.38 -4.96 4.78
CA ASP A 251 -22.55 -5.79 5.10
C ASP A 251 -23.84 -5.11 4.60
N ARG A 252 -24.71 -5.86 3.92
CA ARG A 252 -26.05 -5.39 3.51
C ARG A 252 -26.86 -4.89 4.71
N ARG A 253 -26.67 -5.47 5.91
CA ARG A 253 -27.30 -4.98 7.14
C ARG A 253 -26.90 -3.54 7.45
N TYR A 254 -25.61 -3.20 7.30
CA TYR A 254 -25.12 -1.83 7.50
C TYR A 254 -25.79 -0.83 6.55
N VAL A 255 -25.98 -1.19 5.28
CA VAL A 255 -26.70 -0.39 4.28
C VAL A 255 -28.18 -0.23 4.66
N ARG A 256 -28.85 -1.31 5.06
CA ARG A 256 -30.26 -1.30 5.48
C ARG A 256 -30.49 -0.42 6.71
N THR A 257 -29.65 -0.54 7.74
CA THR A 257 -29.70 0.31 8.93
C THR A 257 -29.51 1.78 8.57
N THR A 258 -28.57 2.09 7.67
CA THR A 258 -28.36 3.48 7.19
C THR A 258 -29.61 4.01 6.48
N LYS A 259 -30.23 3.20 5.62
CA LYS A 259 -31.48 3.57 4.94
C LYS A 259 -32.63 3.80 5.94
N ALA A 260 -32.74 2.98 6.98
CA ALA A 260 -33.75 3.15 8.03
C ALA A 260 -33.52 4.45 8.85
N MET A 261 -32.27 4.79 9.15
CA MET A 261 -31.93 6.05 9.82
C MET A 261 -32.25 7.28 8.95
N ILE A 262 -32.00 7.22 7.63
CA ILE A 262 -32.42 8.28 6.71
C ILE A 262 -33.94 8.44 6.73
N HIS A 263 -34.69 7.33 6.74
CA HIS A 263 -36.15 7.36 6.80
C HIS A 263 -36.65 7.99 8.11
N ALA A 264 -36.02 7.67 9.25
CA ALA A 264 -36.35 8.32 10.51
C ALA A 264 -36.17 9.84 10.44
N LEU A 265 -35.08 10.31 9.82
CA LEU A 265 -34.81 11.74 9.60
C LEU A 265 -35.73 12.41 8.56
N SER A 266 -36.49 11.65 7.77
CA SER A 266 -37.47 12.21 6.83
C SER A 266 -38.76 12.68 7.51
N GLY A 267 -39.01 12.24 8.75
CA GLY A 267 -40.05 12.82 9.62
C GLY A 267 -39.54 14.07 10.33
N ASP A 268 -39.94 14.25 11.59
CA ASP A 268 -39.39 15.30 12.43
C ASP A 268 -37.97 14.97 12.91
N ILE A 269 -37.01 15.84 12.59
CA ILE A 269 -35.58 15.62 12.84
C ILE A 269 -35.27 15.58 14.34
N ASP A 270 -35.91 16.44 15.14
CA ASP A 270 -35.65 16.52 16.57
C ASP A 270 -36.23 15.31 17.29
N THR A 271 -37.44 14.87 16.92
CA THR A 271 -38.02 13.61 17.39
C THR A 271 -37.15 12.40 17.03
N ALA A 272 -36.61 12.36 15.79
CA ALA A 272 -35.71 11.28 15.38
C ALA A 272 -34.40 11.27 16.20
N ASN A 273 -33.89 12.43 16.58
CA ASN A 273 -32.74 12.57 17.47
C ASN A 273 -33.08 12.08 18.89
N VAL A 274 -34.24 12.45 19.45
CA VAL A 274 -34.70 11.98 20.77
C VAL A 274 -34.79 10.45 20.82
N VAL A 275 -35.44 9.83 19.82
CA VAL A 275 -35.55 8.36 19.72
C VAL A 275 -34.18 7.71 19.57
N PHE A 276 -33.26 8.34 18.83
CA PHE A 276 -31.90 7.84 18.68
C PHE A 276 -31.15 7.85 20.01
N TRP A 277 -31.22 8.93 20.78
CA TRP A 277 -30.56 9.05 22.08
C TRP A 277 -31.14 8.11 23.14
N GLN A 278 -32.45 7.85 23.11
CA GLN A 278 -33.07 6.84 23.97
C GLN A 278 -32.55 5.42 23.67
N LYS A 279 -32.30 5.10 22.39
CA LYS A 279 -31.77 3.78 21.98
C LYS A 279 -30.26 3.64 22.21
N PHE A 280 -29.52 4.75 22.11
CA PHE A 280 -28.07 4.78 22.23
C PHE A 280 -27.65 5.87 23.22
N PRO A 281 -27.88 5.65 24.53
CA PRO A 281 -27.51 6.63 25.54
C PRO A 281 -25.99 6.78 25.58
N GLU A 282 -25.51 7.99 25.29
CA GLU A 282 -24.10 8.38 25.40
C GLU A 282 -24.01 9.62 26.29
N LYS A 283 -22.87 9.80 26.99
CA LYS A 283 -22.62 10.97 27.86
C LYS A 283 -22.68 12.29 27.07
N GLU A 284 -22.23 12.26 25.81
CA GLU A 284 -22.31 13.37 24.87
C GLU A 284 -22.96 12.87 23.58
N PRO A 285 -24.29 12.98 23.46
CA PRO A 285 -25.03 12.35 22.38
C PRO A 285 -24.80 13.04 21.03
N LYS A 286 -24.40 12.27 20.02
CA LYS A 286 -24.24 12.76 18.65
C LYS A 286 -25.59 12.92 17.98
N ARG A 287 -25.74 13.96 17.14
CA ARG A 287 -26.92 14.10 16.28
C ARG A 287 -26.98 12.99 15.22
N LEU A 288 -28.18 12.43 15.00
CA LEU A 288 -28.42 11.31 14.10
C LEU A 288 -28.01 11.62 12.66
N GLU A 289 -28.24 12.83 12.18
CA GLU A 289 -27.84 13.28 10.83
C GLU A 289 -26.33 13.16 10.59
N ASN A 290 -25.50 13.50 11.59
CA ASN A 290 -24.05 13.39 11.51
C ASN A 290 -23.62 11.91 11.48
N VAL A 291 -24.29 11.08 12.27
CA VAL A 291 -24.09 9.62 12.25
C VAL A 291 -24.42 9.06 10.87
N VAL A 292 -25.57 9.43 10.30
CA VAL A 292 -26.00 8.98 8.97
C VAL A 292 -25.03 9.45 7.89
N ALA A 293 -24.61 10.71 7.90
CA ALA A 293 -23.62 11.24 6.96
C ALA A 293 -22.30 10.47 7.02
N GLY A 294 -21.78 10.21 8.22
CA GLY A 294 -20.58 9.40 8.43
C GLY A 294 -20.73 7.97 7.88
N ARG A 295 -21.90 7.34 8.10
CA ARG A 295 -22.19 6.01 7.57
C ARG A 295 -22.24 5.98 6.04
N ILE A 296 -22.81 7.02 5.41
CA ILE A 296 -22.85 7.11 3.95
C ILE A 296 -21.45 7.32 3.38
N ASN A 297 -20.63 8.19 3.99
CA ASN A 297 -19.24 8.40 3.59
C ASN A 297 -18.40 7.12 3.74
N PHE A 298 -18.59 6.35 4.82
CA PHE A 298 -17.95 5.04 4.99
C PHE A 298 -18.36 4.05 3.88
N ILE A 299 -19.64 4.02 3.51
CA ILE A 299 -20.11 3.23 2.35
C ILE A 299 -19.43 3.72 1.06
N GLY A 300 -19.27 5.03 0.88
CA GLY A 300 -18.59 5.64 -0.26
C GLY A 300 -17.11 5.26 -0.34
N MET A 301 -16.40 5.28 0.79
CA MET A 301 -15.00 4.85 0.91
C MET A 301 -14.82 3.39 0.44
N ILE A 302 -15.75 2.50 0.80
CA ILE A 302 -15.62 1.06 0.52
C ILE A 302 -16.16 0.68 -0.87
N LYS A 303 -17.32 1.22 -1.25
CA LYS A 303 -17.99 0.84 -2.49
C LYS A 303 -17.66 1.77 -3.66
N GLY A 304 -16.98 2.88 -3.40
CA GLY A 304 -16.86 4.01 -4.30
C GLY A 304 -18.06 4.97 -4.20
N VAL A 305 -17.76 6.27 -4.26
CA VAL A 305 -18.76 7.36 -4.32
C VAL A 305 -19.63 7.29 -5.57
N ASN A 306 -19.17 6.62 -6.63
CA ASN A 306 -19.96 6.40 -7.83
C ASN A 306 -20.89 5.19 -7.75
N SER A 307 -20.81 4.38 -6.69
CA SER A 307 -21.66 3.20 -6.58
C SER A 307 -23.14 3.59 -6.51
N ARG A 308 -23.99 2.81 -7.19
CA ARG A 308 -25.45 2.98 -7.15
C ARG A 308 -25.98 3.06 -5.71
N VAL A 309 -25.39 2.30 -4.78
CA VAL A 309 -25.76 2.29 -3.36
C VAL A 309 -25.44 3.62 -2.69
N TYR A 310 -24.21 4.13 -2.84
CA TYR A 310 -23.83 5.43 -2.29
C TYR A 310 -24.70 6.55 -2.88
N GLN A 311 -24.80 6.61 -4.21
CA GLN A 311 -25.55 7.64 -4.93
C GLN A 311 -27.02 7.69 -4.50
N MET A 312 -27.66 6.53 -4.35
CA MET A 312 -29.03 6.43 -3.83
C MET A 312 -29.13 7.00 -2.40
N LEU A 313 -28.24 6.59 -1.49
CA LEU A 313 -28.30 7.03 -0.09
C LEU A 313 -28.00 8.52 0.06
N ALA A 314 -26.94 9.00 -0.60
CA ALA A 314 -26.53 10.40 -0.59
C ALA A 314 -27.63 11.31 -1.17
N LYS A 315 -28.26 10.92 -2.29
CA LYS A 315 -29.40 11.68 -2.86
C LYS A 315 -30.59 11.74 -1.90
N LYS A 316 -30.91 10.64 -1.19
CA LYS A 316 -31.98 10.64 -0.19
C LYS A 316 -31.66 11.53 1.00
N PHE A 317 -30.42 11.45 1.50
CA PHE A 317 -29.96 12.30 2.59
C PHE A 317 -29.98 13.79 2.21
N ASN A 318 -29.53 14.13 1.00
CA ASN A 318 -29.50 15.51 0.52
C ASN A 318 -30.88 16.15 0.33
N ARG A 319 -31.94 15.34 0.16
CA ARG A 319 -33.33 15.83 0.10
C ARG A 319 -33.88 16.27 1.46
N LEU A 320 -33.26 15.84 2.56
CA LEU A 320 -33.66 16.27 3.91
C LEU A 320 -33.34 17.77 4.09
N PRO A 321 -34.09 18.51 4.93
CA PRO A 321 -33.87 19.93 5.20
C PRO A 321 -32.66 20.16 6.16
N LEU A 322 -31.55 19.47 5.90
CA LEU A 322 -30.31 19.54 6.66
C LEU A 322 -29.31 20.48 5.98
N LYS A 323 -28.55 21.24 6.78
CA LYS A 323 -27.44 22.08 6.30
C LYS A 323 -26.32 21.24 5.67
N GLN A 324 -26.00 20.09 6.28
CA GLN A 324 -25.00 19.17 5.76
C GLN A 324 -25.54 18.47 4.50
N LYS A 325 -24.77 18.54 3.41
CA LYS A 325 -25.02 17.78 2.18
C LYS A 325 -23.82 16.88 1.89
N LEU A 326 -24.09 15.76 1.23
CA LEU A 326 -23.11 14.80 0.77
C LEU A 326 -22.85 14.99 -0.71
N SER A 327 -21.64 14.69 -1.18
CA SER A 327 -21.36 14.74 -2.60
C SER A 327 -22.21 13.72 -3.35
N THR A 328 -23.10 14.18 -4.22
CA THR A 328 -23.84 13.33 -5.18
C THR A 328 -23.39 13.59 -6.60
N ARG A 329 -22.31 14.35 -6.79
CA ARG A 329 -21.68 14.45 -8.09
C ARG A 329 -21.19 13.04 -8.42
N THR A 330 -21.89 12.35 -9.32
CA THR A 330 -21.26 11.30 -10.11
C THR A 330 -19.99 11.92 -10.65
N SER A 331 -18.88 11.21 -10.55
CA SER A 331 -17.66 11.67 -11.14
C SER A 331 -17.75 11.69 -12.68
N LYS A 332 -18.43 12.69 -13.23
CA LYS A 332 -17.87 13.39 -14.39
C LYS A 332 -16.82 14.41 -13.94
N LEU A 333 -16.73 14.68 -12.62
CA LEU A 333 -15.80 15.64 -11.99
C LEU A 333 -14.80 15.00 -11.00
N VAL A 334 -14.55 13.68 -11.04
CA VAL A 334 -13.25 13.15 -10.53
C VAL A 334 -12.18 13.26 -11.62
N ASP A 335 -12.58 13.55 -12.86
CA ASP A 335 -11.69 13.64 -14.00
C ASP A 335 -11.29 15.09 -14.32
N THR A 336 -11.16 15.98 -13.33
CA THR A 336 -10.48 17.26 -13.55
C THR A 336 -9.31 17.42 -12.62
N ASP A 337 -9.40 17.36 -11.29
CA ASP A 337 -8.16 17.44 -10.49
C ASP A 337 -7.32 16.17 -10.51
N GLN A 338 -7.94 14.99 -10.56
CA GLN A 338 -7.19 13.74 -10.77
C GLN A 338 -6.79 13.62 -12.25
N LYS A 339 -7.62 14.04 -13.22
CA LYS A 339 -7.20 14.07 -14.63
C LYS A 339 -6.19 15.17 -14.94
N TYR A 340 -6.21 16.31 -14.26
CA TYR A 340 -5.23 17.40 -14.41
C TYR A 340 -3.96 16.98 -13.71
N ARG A 341 -4.04 16.27 -12.57
CA ARG A 341 -2.88 15.60 -12.00
C ARG A 341 -2.37 14.50 -12.91
N ASP A 342 -3.19 13.57 -13.38
CA ASP A 342 -2.82 12.48 -14.27
C ASP A 342 -2.36 13.02 -15.63
N MET A 343 -2.94 14.09 -16.17
CA MET A 343 -2.47 14.80 -17.38
C MET A 343 -1.18 15.59 -17.10
N ALA A 344 -1.01 16.22 -15.94
CA ALA A 344 0.25 16.88 -15.58
C ALA A 344 1.36 15.85 -15.36
N LYS A 345 1.04 14.73 -14.71
CA LYS A 345 1.90 13.56 -14.51
C LYS A 345 2.26 12.92 -15.85
N GLN A 346 1.28 12.72 -16.72
CA GLN A 346 1.47 12.19 -18.08
C GLN A 346 2.26 13.19 -18.95
N ARG A 347 2.09 14.51 -18.74
CA ARG A 347 2.93 15.56 -19.37
C ARG A 347 4.37 15.52 -18.88
N GLU A 348 4.62 15.24 -17.60
CA GLU A 348 5.98 15.04 -17.09
C GLU A 348 6.59 13.77 -17.69
N LEU A 349 5.86 12.66 -17.72
CA LEU A 349 6.32 11.42 -18.35
C LEU A 349 6.60 11.60 -19.85
N GLN A 350 5.78 12.38 -20.56
CA GLN A 350 6.01 12.71 -21.99
C GLN A 350 7.32 13.47 -22.25
N LYS A 351 7.92 14.08 -21.23
CA LYS A 351 9.22 14.76 -21.37
C LYS A 351 10.40 13.83 -21.12
N CYS A 352 10.18 12.70 -20.45
CA CYS A 352 11.24 11.77 -20.05
C CYS A 352 11.20 10.44 -20.83
N VAL A 353 10.07 10.11 -21.46
CA VAL A 353 9.84 8.86 -22.21
C VAL A 353 9.76 9.18 -23.70
N TRP A 354 10.48 8.39 -24.48
CA TRP A 354 10.79 8.64 -25.88
C TRP A 354 10.28 7.50 -26.76
N ILE A 355 9.84 7.87 -27.97
CA ILE A 355 9.56 6.91 -29.04
C ILE A 355 10.91 6.50 -29.60
N LEU A 356 11.16 5.21 -29.75
CA LEU A 356 12.34 4.66 -30.42
C LEU A 356 11.90 4.01 -31.72
N ASP A 357 12.52 4.38 -32.83
CA ASP A 357 12.33 3.76 -34.14
C ASP A 357 13.65 3.65 -34.92
N PHE A 358 13.65 2.85 -35.98
CA PHE A 358 14.82 2.64 -36.85
C PHE A 358 14.62 3.23 -38.25
N GLU A 359 13.51 3.90 -38.51
CA GLU A 359 13.21 4.50 -39.81
C GLU A 359 14.29 5.53 -40.20
N GLY A 360 14.99 5.26 -41.30
CA GLY A 360 16.10 6.08 -41.79
C GLY A 360 17.40 5.98 -40.98
N ALA A 361 17.50 5.03 -40.05
CA ALA A 361 18.74 4.79 -39.31
C ALA A 361 19.84 4.21 -40.24
N PRO A 362 21.12 4.54 -40.02
CA PRO A 362 22.20 3.97 -40.85
C PRO A 362 22.27 2.44 -40.74
N ASN A 363 22.45 1.77 -41.88
CA ASN A 363 22.72 0.32 -41.99
C ASN A 363 21.63 -0.58 -41.39
N VAL A 364 20.36 -0.16 -41.47
CA VAL A 364 19.21 -1.02 -41.15
C VAL A 364 18.55 -1.52 -42.44
N THR A 365 17.92 -2.68 -42.39
CA THR A 365 17.13 -3.22 -43.51
C THR A 365 15.78 -2.54 -43.60
N ASP A 366 15.13 -2.60 -44.78
CA ASP A 366 13.77 -2.09 -44.97
C ASP A 366 12.78 -2.70 -43.97
N GLU A 367 12.95 -3.96 -43.58
CA GLU A 367 12.11 -4.62 -42.57
C GLU A 367 12.37 -4.07 -41.16
N ALA A 368 13.62 -3.75 -40.84
CA ALA A 368 14.01 -3.19 -39.56
C ALA A 368 13.48 -1.77 -39.33
N GLU A 369 13.24 -0.99 -40.39
CA GLU A 369 12.68 0.37 -40.29
C GLU A 369 11.31 0.42 -39.59
N PHE A 370 10.52 -0.65 -39.69
CA PHE A 370 9.19 -0.74 -39.07
C PHE A 370 9.23 -1.10 -37.59
N ILE A 371 10.40 -1.33 -37.02
CA ILE A 371 10.55 -1.72 -35.62
C ILE A 371 10.49 -0.49 -34.74
N GLN A 372 9.66 -0.61 -33.70
CA GLN A 372 9.47 0.46 -32.73
C GLN A 372 9.59 -0.07 -31.31
N GLY A 373 9.96 0.82 -30.41
CA GLY A 373 10.00 0.59 -28.99
C GLY A 373 9.83 1.88 -28.21
N THR A 374 10.04 1.75 -26.91
CA THR A 374 10.06 2.88 -25.98
C THR A 374 11.46 2.98 -25.38
N ALA A 375 11.93 4.21 -25.20
CA ALA A 375 13.12 4.49 -24.40
C ALA A 375 12.78 5.50 -23.30
N PHE A 376 13.60 5.60 -22.27
CA PHE A 376 13.42 6.63 -21.24
C PHE A 376 14.75 7.14 -20.72
N MET A 377 14.75 8.39 -20.28
CA MET A 377 15.93 9.05 -19.77
C MET A 377 16.00 9.00 -18.24
N VAL A 378 17.17 8.70 -17.70
CA VAL A 378 17.46 8.72 -16.26
C VAL A 378 18.51 9.78 -15.91
N LYS A 379 18.67 10.11 -14.63
CA LYS A 379 19.60 11.14 -14.16
C LYS A 379 21.01 10.91 -14.74
N GLY A 380 21.62 11.97 -15.27
CA GLY A 380 22.91 11.90 -15.97
C GLY A 380 22.83 11.85 -17.49
N GLN A 381 21.64 12.07 -18.08
CA GLN A 381 21.35 12.03 -19.52
C GLN A 381 21.55 10.66 -20.18
N GLN A 382 21.51 9.59 -19.39
CA GLN A 382 21.55 8.22 -19.88
C GLN A 382 20.17 7.83 -20.42
N VAL A 383 20.13 7.27 -21.64
CA VAL A 383 18.91 6.78 -22.28
C VAL A 383 18.89 5.26 -22.24
N LEU A 384 17.86 4.68 -21.64
CA LEU A 384 17.71 3.24 -21.48
C LEU A 384 16.55 2.70 -22.33
N THR A 385 16.73 1.49 -22.87
CA THR A 385 15.71 0.71 -23.57
C THR A 385 16.06 -0.79 -23.55
N CYS A 386 15.29 -1.62 -24.25
CA CYS A 386 15.53 -3.05 -24.37
C CYS A 386 16.59 -3.39 -25.41
N SER A 387 17.44 -4.39 -25.11
CA SER A 387 18.39 -4.93 -26.08
C SER A 387 17.69 -5.61 -27.26
N HIS A 388 16.57 -6.30 -27.02
CA HIS A 388 15.90 -7.08 -28.05
C HIS A 388 15.26 -6.22 -29.13
N THR A 389 14.97 -4.95 -28.83
CA THR A 389 14.50 -3.97 -29.82
C THR A 389 15.52 -3.83 -30.96
N PHE A 390 16.81 -3.79 -30.62
CA PHE A 390 17.91 -3.81 -31.59
C PHE A 390 18.12 -5.19 -32.22
N ASN A 391 17.93 -6.28 -31.47
CA ASN A 391 18.04 -7.63 -32.05
C ASN A 391 17.01 -7.84 -33.18
N LYS A 392 15.79 -7.32 -33.00
CA LYS A 392 14.75 -7.39 -34.02
C LYS A 392 15.13 -6.56 -35.25
N ALA A 393 15.82 -5.43 -35.04
CA ALA A 393 16.31 -4.54 -36.08
C ALA A 393 17.69 -4.95 -36.60
N ASP A 394 17.87 -6.25 -36.87
CA ASP A 394 19.11 -6.83 -37.42
C ASP A 394 20.39 -6.43 -36.67
N ASP A 395 20.31 -6.38 -35.34
CA ASP A 395 21.41 -5.97 -34.45
C ASP A 395 21.95 -4.55 -34.74
N ALA A 396 21.09 -3.65 -35.24
CA ALA A 396 21.42 -2.25 -35.54
C ALA A 396 22.25 -1.55 -34.43
N GLU A 397 23.20 -0.72 -34.86
CA GLU A 397 24.03 0.10 -33.96
C GLU A 397 23.43 1.47 -33.66
N TYR A 398 22.50 1.91 -34.52
CA TYR A 398 21.89 3.23 -34.47
C TYR A 398 20.38 3.11 -34.43
N CYS A 399 19.74 4.06 -33.77
CA CYS A 399 18.31 4.26 -33.85
C CYS A 399 18.00 5.76 -33.74
N TYR A 400 16.76 6.12 -34.01
CA TYR A 400 16.27 7.44 -33.67
C TYR A 400 15.40 7.39 -32.42
N ILE A 401 15.51 8.43 -31.60
CA ILE A 401 14.51 8.72 -30.58
C ILE A 401 13.81 10.05 -30.86
N SER A 402 12.52 10.12 -30.56
CA SER A 402 11.72 11.35 -30.73
C SER A 402 10.74 11.57 -29.59
N ARG A 403 10.38 12.85 -29.37
CA ARG A 403 9.34 13.23 -28.40
C ARG A 403 8.00 13.40 -29.11
N ILE A 404 6.94 12.91 -28.47
CA ILE A 404 5.59 12.96 -29.03
C ILE A 404 5.08 14.38 -29.35
N HIS A 405 5.63 15.41 -28.69
CA HIS A 405 5.24 16.82 -28.89
C HIS A 405 6.07 17.57 -29.92
N GLU A 406 7.15 16.96 -30.42
CA GLU A 406 8.12 17.60 -31.31
C GLU A 406 8.11 16.92 -32.66
N ARG A 407 7.03 17.15 -33.40
CA ARG A 407 6.84 16.55 -34.72
C ARG A 407 8.02 16.90 -35.64
N GLY A 408 8.65 15.86 -36.18
CA GLY A 408 9.74 15.98 -37.14
C GLY A 408 11.14 16.12 -36.54
N VAL A 409 11.27 16.21 -35.21
CA VAL A 409 12.58 16.22 -34.55
C VAL A 409 12.92 14.81 -34.09
N LYS A 410 13.88 14.19 -34.77
CA LYS A 410 14.46 12.90 -34.39
C LYS A 410 15.91 13.11 -33.96
N TYR A 411 16.32 12.46 -32.88
CA TYR A 411 17.70 12.47 -32.40
C TYR A 411 18.36 11.14 -32.74
N LEU A 412 19.46 11.19 -33.47
CA LEU A 412 20.24 10.00 -33.79
C LEU A 412 20.98 9.53 -32.55
N MET A 413 20.70 8.29 -32.16
CA MET A 413 21.28 7.63 -31.02
C MET A 413 22.18 6.49 -31.48
N LYS A 414 23.26 6.26 -30.74
CA LYS A 414 24.15 5.11 -30.90
C LYS A 414 24.05 4.22 -29.66
N VAL A 415 24.13 2.91 -29.86
CA VAL A 415 24.24 1.97 -28.74
C VAL A 415 25.60 2.14 -28.06
N ALA A 416 25.60 2.70 -26.84
CA ALA A 416 26.78 2.86 -26.01
C ALA A 416 27.14 1.53 -25.31
N LYS A 417 26.13 0.83 -24.81
CA LYS A 417 26.30 -0.44 -24.10
C LYS A 417 25.08 -1.34 -24.29
N ARG A 418 25.31 -2.65 -24.44
CA ARG A 418 24.21 -3.62 -24.57
C ARG A 418 24.47 -4.91 -23.78
N CYS A 419 23.42 -5.43 -23.13
CA CYS A 419 23.43 -6.73 -22.48
C CYS A 419 22.25 -7.56 -22.98
N LYS A 420 22.49 -8.48 -23.93
CA LYS A 420 21.45 -9.39 -24.45
C LYS A 420 20.84 -10.26 -23.34
N HIS A 421 21.64 -10.64 -22.34
CA HIS A 421 21.22 -11.49 -21.21
C HIS A 421 20.21 -10.80 -20.28
N ARG A 422 20.48 -9.55 -19.89
CA ARG A 422 19.56 -8.75 -19.05
C ARG A 422 18.49 -8.03 -19.86
N ASP A 423 18.56 -8.09 -21.18
CA ASP A 423 17.73 -7.33 -22.13
C ASP A 423 17.78 -5.81 -21.94
N ILE A 424 18.98 -5.25 -21.75
CA ILE A 424 19.18 -3.80 -21.54
C ILE A 424 20.08 -3.24 -22.64
N ALA A 425 19.71 -2.08 -23.18
CA ALA A 425 20.54 -1.23 -24.03
C ALA A 425 20.60 0.19 -23.43
N GLU A 426 21.80 0.75 -23.37
CA GLU A 426 22.08 2.16 -23.06
C GLU A 426 22.50 2.86 -24.35
N LEU A 427 21.91 4.03 -24.58
CA LEU A 427 22.11 4.82 -25.78
C LEU A 427 22.76 6.16 -25.46
N GLU A 428 23.60 6.62 -26.38
CA GLU A 428 24.23 7.94 -26.35
C GLU A 428 23.83 8.75 -27.58
N PHE A 429 23.75 10.08 -27.42
CA PHE A 429 23.50 10.98 -28.54
C PHE A 429 24.71 11.00 -29.46
N VAL A 430 24.51 10.80 -30.77
CA VAL A 430 25.61 10.93 -31.75
C VAL A 430 26.07 12.38 -31.84
N ASN A 431 25.12 13.33 -31.77
CA ASN A 431 25.39 14.76 -31.71
C ASN A 431 24.84 15.29 -30.40
N GLU A 432 25.67 15.99 -29.61
CA GLU A 432 25.22 16.54 -28.33
C GLU A 432 24.03 17.48 -28.53
N PRO A 433 22.93 17.28 -27.79
CA PRO A 433 21.78 18.16 -27.83
C PRO A 433 22.15 19.52 -27.22
N ASN A 434 21.68 20.61 -27.83
CA ASN A 434 21.86 21.97 -27.29
C ASN A 434 21.02 22.26 -26.04
N GLU A 435 20.25 21.29 -25.55
CA GLU A 435 19.37 21.42 -24.40
C GLU A 435 19.51 20.23 -23.44
N ILE A 436 19.19 20.46 -22.16
CA ILE A 436 19.17 19.41 -21.14
C ILE A 436 17.76 18.86 -21.03
N PHE A 437 17.62 17.55 -21.26
CA PHE A 437 16.35 16.85 -21.18
C PHE A 437 15.96 16.47 -19.75
N GLN A 438 14.67 16.30 -19.52
CA GLN A 438 14.14 15.88 -18.21
C GLN A 438 14.32 14.38 -18.03
N SER A 439 14.69 13.97 -16.81
CA SER A 439 15.02 12.58 -16.49
C SER A 439 14.16 12.02 -15.36
N LEU A 440 13.99 10.69 -15.34
CA LEU A 440 13.38 9.97 -14.24
C LEU A 440 14.39 9.55 -13.17
N ASP A 441 13.93 9.46 -11.93
CA ASP A 441 14.72 8.96 -10.81
C ASP A 441 14.60 7.44 -10.69
N ILE A 442 15.73 6.74 -10.56
CA ILE A 442 15.73 5.29 -10.31
C ILE A 442 15.59 5.02 -8.81
N TYR A 443 14.62 4.17 -8.44
CA TYR A 443 14.43 3.72 -7.06
C TYR A 443 14.99 2.31 -6.84
N HIS A 444 15.91 2.20 -5.89
CA HIS A 444 16.80 1.04 -5.73
C HIS A 444 16.56 0.23 -4.45
N LYS A 445 15.50 0.54 -3.67
CA LYS A 445 15.32 0.01 -2.30
C LYS A 445 13.99 -0.72 -2.03
N GLU A 446 13.13 -0.94 -3.04
CA GLU A 446 11.91 -1.74 -2.82
C GLU A 446 12.09 -3.21 -3.15
N GLU A 447 11.79 -4.07 -2.18
CA GLU A 447 11.37 -5.43 -2.48
C GLU A 447 9.95 -5.37 -3.09
N MET A 448 9.88 -5.55 -4.40
CA MET A 448 8.61 -5.68 -5.12
C MET A 448 7.96 -7.03 -4.83
N PHE A 449 6.65 -7.06 -4.61
CA PHE A 449 5.90 -8.28 -4.26
C PHE A 449 4.58 -8.40 -5.03
N PRO A 450 4.03 -9.61 -5.21
CA PRO A 450 2.72 -9.78 -5.84
C PRO A 450 1.60 -8.97 -5.16
N GLY A 451 0.90 -8.14 -5.94
CA GLY A 451 -0.12 -7.17 -5.52
C GLY A 451 0.38 -5.73 -5.43
N TYR A 452 1.69 -5.51 -5.51
CA TYR A 452 2.29 -4.17 -5.56
C TYR A 452 1.82 -3.43 -6.83
N GLN A 453 1.36 -2.19 -6.66
CA GLN A 453 0.83 -1.38 -7.77
C GLN A 453 1.98 -0.70 -8.50
N VAL A 454 1.98 -0.81 -9.82
CA VAL A 454 2.97 -0.19 -10.70
C VAL A 454 2.27 0.44 -11.90
N SER A 455 2.93 1.39 -12.55
CA SER A 455 2.49 1.94 -13.83
C SER A 455 3.49 1.56 -14.92
N LEU A 456 3.00 0.95 -15.99
CA LEU A 456 3.77 0.69 -17.22
C LEU A 456 3.63 1.92 -18.13
N VAL A 457 4.74 2.45 -18.60
CA VAL A 457 4.73 3.67 -19.44
C VAL A 457 5.40 3.37 -20.78
N GLY A 458 4.77 3.77 -21.88
CA GLY A 458 5.39 3.65 -23.20
C GLY A 458 4.48 4.03 -24.36
N PHE A 459 4.90 3.65 -25.56
CA PHE A 459 4.21 3.98 -26.81
C PHE A 459 3.82 2.70 -27.56
N PRO A 460 2.67 2.09 -27.23
CA PRO A 460 2.19 0.94 -28.00
C PRO A 460 1.87 1.33 -29.43
N ASP A 461 2.37 0.53 -30.38
CA ASP A 461 2.09 0.62 -31.82
C ASP A 461 1.94 2.08 -32.30
N TYR A 462 3.01 2.88 -32.12
CA TYR A 462 2.92 4.32 -32.33
C TYR A 462 2.61 4.65 -33.78
N MET A 463 1.58 5.47 -33.99
CA MET A 463 1.20 5.99 -35.30
C MET A 463 1.21 7.52 -35.31
N SER A 464 1.48 8.09 -36.49
CA SER A 464 1.33 9.51 -36.80
C SER A 464 -0.10 9.99 -36.48
N GLY A 465 -0.29 10.49 -35.26
CA GLY A 465 -1.61 10.86 -34.73
C GLY A 465 -1.72 10.71 -33.21
N HIS A 466 -0.89 9.88 -32.58
CA HIS A 466 -0.83 9.80 -31.12
C HIS A 466 -0.34 11.12 -30.52
N THR A 467 -1.05 11.61 -29.50
CA THR A 467 -0.74 12.90 -28.84
C THR A 467 -0.29 12.75 -27.40
N THR A 468 -0.24 11.53 -26.85
CA THR A 468 0.12 11.28 -25.44
C THR A 468 0.84 9.95 -25.24
N VAL A 469 1.78 9.89 -24.28
CA VAL A 469 2.36 8.62 -23.79
C VAL A 469 1.29 7.73 -23.16
N SER A 470 1.35 6.42 -23.36
CA SER A 470 0.44 5.48 -22.71
C SER A 470 0.92 5.15 -21.30
N VAL A 471 -0.03 5.09 -20.36
CA VAL A 471 0.22 4.72 -18.96
C VAL A 471 -0.80 3.66 -18.55
N ILE A 472 -0.33 2.45 -18.23
CA ILE A 472 -1.17 1.36 -17.75
C ILE A 472 -0.89 1.12 -16.27
N ASN A 473 -1.88 1.40 -15.43
CA ASN A 473 -1.84 1.03 -14.01
C ASN A 473 -2.16 -0.45 -13.85
N THR A 474 -1.27 -1.20 -13.19
CA THR A 474 -1.34 -2.65 -13.07
C THR A 474 -0.79 -3.11 -11.72
N SER A 475 -0.94 -4.40 -11.41
CA SER A 475 -0.33 -5.00 -10.24
C SER A 475 0.60 -6.15 -10.61
N ILE A 476 1.68 -6.28 -9.84
CA ILE A 476 2.60 -7.42 -9.97
C ILE A 476 1.85 -8.69 -9.60
N THR A 477 1.88 -9.70 -10.45
CA THR A 477 1.20 -10.99 -10.22
C THR A 477 2.17 -12.05 -9.71
N SER A 478 3.40 -12.04 -10.18
CA SER A 478 4.43 -13.00 -9.80
C SER A 478 5.84 -12.40 -9.95
N HIS A 479 6.83 -13.03 -9.31
CA HIS A 479 8.25 -12.72 -9.47
C HIS A 479 8.96 -14.03 -9.77
N VAL A 480 9.79 -14.00 -10.81
CA VAL A 480 10.58 -15.13 -11.26
C VAL A 480 11.99 -14.65 -11.54
N ASN A 481 12.97 -15.27 -10.89
CA ASN A 481 14.36 -15.08 -11.27
C ASN A 481 14.70 -16.08 -12.38
N ILE A 482 15.03 -15.56 -13.56
CA ILE A 482 15.40 -16.37 -14.73
C ILE A 482 16.86 -16.06 -15.04
N SER A 483 17.72 -17.05 -14.86
CA SER A 483 19.15 -16.93 -15.15
C SER A 483 19.78 -15.68 -14.51
N THR A 484 19.50 -15.42 -13.23
CA THR A 484 19.94 -14.25 -12.44
C THR A 484 19.26 -12.91 -12.76
N VAL A 485 18.33 -12.86 -13.73
CA VAL A 485 17.54 -11.68 -14.05
C VAL A 485 16.20 -11.72 -13.32
N ASP A 486 15.90 -10.68 -12.55
CA ASP A 486 14.64 -10.59 -11.81
C ASP A 486 13.52 -10.08 -12.72
N ASN A 487 12.62 -11.00 -13.08
CA ASN A 487 11.45 -10.74 -13.91
C ASN A 487 10.20 -10.66 -13.02
N TYR A 488 9.39 -9.63 -13.23
CA TYR A 488 8.14 -9.41 -12.53
C TYR A 488 7.00 -9.47 -13.54
N GLU A 489 6.10 -10.43 -13.34
CA GLU A 489 4.90 -10.55 -14.17
C GLU A 489 3.83 -9.58 -13.65
N VAL A 490 2.99 -9.08 -14.55
CA VAL A 490 1.91 -8.13 -14.25
C VAL A 490 0.56 -8.63 -14.76
N ASP A 491 -0.54 -8.10 -14.22
CA ASP A 491 -1.91 -8.47 -14.63
C ASP A 491 -2.40 -7.70 -15.88
N ALA A 492 -1.65 -6.70 -16.33
CA ALA A 492 -1.92 -5.97 -17.57
C ALA A 492 -1.44 -6.73 -18.81
N GLU A 493 -2.12 -6.49 -19.93
CA GLU A 493 -1.65 -6.88 -21.26
C GLU A 493 -0.64 -5.86 -21.77
N ILE A 494 0.51 -6.36 -22.22
CA ILE A 494 1.58 -5.54 -22.80
C ILE A 494 1.58 -5.83 -24.30
N GLY A 495 1.21 -4.83 -25.10
CA GLY A 495 1.25 -4.90 -26.57
C GLY A 495 2.63 -4.60 -27.15
N ALA A 496 2.76 -4.68 -28.48
CA ALA A 496 3.97 -4.24 -29.18
C ALA A 496 4.20 -2.73 -28.99
N GLY A 497 5.46 -2.29 -29.04
CA GLY A 497 5.87 -0.90 -28.80
C GLY A 497 6.15 -0.51 -27.33
N TYR A 498 5.65 -1.26 -26.34
CA TYR A 498 5.98 -1.02 -24.92
C TYR A 498 7.41 -1.43 -24.52
N SER A 499 8.06 -2.29 -25.30
CA SER A 499 9.41 -2.79 -25.02
C SER A 499 10.39 -1.65 -24.79
N GLY A 500 11.11 -1.69 -23.67
CA GLY A 500 12.06 -0.67 -23.24
C GLY A 500 11.43 0.48 -22.46
N GLY A 501 10.11 0.51 -22.27
CA GLY A 501 9.43 1.52 -21.48
C GLY A 501 9.65 1.38 -19.96
N PRO A 502 9.63 2.48 -19.19
CA PRO A 502 9.86 2.41 -17.76
C PRO A 502 8.63 1.87 -17.01
N VAL A 503 8.91 1.10 -15.96
CA VAL A 503 7.93 0.74 -14.92
C VAL A 503 8.18 1.62 -13.72
N ILE A 504 7.16 2.37 -13.31
CA ILE A 504 7.26 3.36 -12.24
C ILE A 504 6.35 3.04 -11.05
N ASN A 505 6.77 3.46 -9.86
CA ASN A 505 5.95 3.43 -8.65
C ASN A 505 5.04 4.68 -8.54
N ASP A 506 4.23 4.75 -7.49
CA ASP A 506 3.33 5.89 -7.22
C ASP A 506 4.05 7.24 -7.04
N PHE A 507 5.38 7.22 -6.88
CA PHE A 507 6.25 8.40 -6.75
C PHE A 507 6.98 8.77 -8.06
N HIS A 508 6.64 8.15 -9.19
CA HIS A 508 7.27 8.35 -10.51
C HIS A 508 8.75 7.97 -10.57
N GLN A 509 9.17 7.08 -9.67
CA GLN A 509 10.53 6.56 -9.71
C GLN A 509 10.53 5.25 -10.49
N VAL A 510 11.54 5.09 -11.35
CA VAL A 510 11.75 3.87 -12.14
C VAL A 510 12.14 2.75 -11.19
N ILE A 511 11.32 1.70 -11.19
CA ILE A 511 11.53 0.45 -10.44
C ILE A 511 11.79 -0.74 -11.37
N GLY A 512 11.60 -0.57 -12.67
CA GLY A 512 11.91 -1.57 -13.68
C GLY A 512 11.74 -1.08 -15.12
N MET A 513 11.90 -1.99 -16.08
CA MET A 513 11.79 -1.74 -17.53
C MET A 513 11.04 -2.88 -18.19
N ILE A 514 10.10 -2.54 -19.05
CA ILE A 514 9.22 -3.48 -19.75
C ILE A 514 10.05 -4.26 -20.78
N VAL A 515 10.07 -5.59 -20.69
CA VAL A 515 10.90 -6.46 -21.54
C VAL A 515 10.06 -7.31 -22.49
N SER A 516 8.92 -7.83 -22.04
CA SER A 516 8.12 -8.72 -22.89
C SER A 516 6.62 -8.53 -22.71
N GLY A 517 5.91 -8.56 -23.84
CA GLY A 517 4.45 -8.70 -23.92
C GLY A 517 4.06 -9.98 -24.66
N ARG A 518 2.79 -10.39 -24.53
CA ARG A 518 2.24 -11.53 -25.29
C ARG A 518 2.33 -11.24 -26.78
N THR A 519 2.90 -12.15 -27.56
CA THR A 519 2.84 -12.10 -29.02
C THR A 519 1.78 -13.08 -29.49
N THR A 520 0.83 -12.62 -30.29
CA THR A 520 -0.11 -13.48 -31.02
C THR A 520 0.59 -13.99 -32.28
N SER A 521 1.01 -15.25 -32.29
CA SER A 521 1.36 -15.94 -33.53
C SER A 521 0.08 -16.50 -34.14
N VAL A 522 -0.26 -16.05 -35.34
CA VAL A 522 -1.31 -16.67 -36.15
C VAL A 522 -0.63 -17.71 -37.02
N ASP A 523 -0.98 -18.97 -36.83
CA ASP A 523 -0.50 -20.05 -37.66
C ASP A 523 -1.31 -20.05 -38.97
N PHE A 524 -0.68 -19.65 -40.07
CA PHE A 524 -1.38 -19.33 -41.34
C PHE A 524 -2.00 -20.56 -42.01
N GLU A 525 -1.55 -21.77 -41.67
CA GLU A 525 -2.10 -23.03 -42.18
C GLU A 525 -3.32 -23.53 -41.38
N THR A 526 -3.38 -23.24 -40.08
CA THR A 526 -4.42 -23.77 -39.18
C THR A 526 -5.45 -22.73 -38.74
N GLN A 527 -5.20 -21.44 -38.98
CA GLN A 527 -5.95 -20.30 -38.41
C GLN A 527 -6.07 -20.32 -36.88
N GLU A 528 -5.24 -21.10 -36.17
CA GLU A 528 -5.20 -21.10 -34.72
C GLU A 528 -4.26 -19.99 -34.21
N SER A 529 -4.75 -19.18 -33.28
CA SER A 529 -3.95 -18.19 -32.58
C SER A 529 -3.32 -18.81 -31.33
N ALA A 530 -2.00 -19.01 -31.34
CA ALA A 530 -1.26 -19.39 -30.14
C ALA A 530 -0.73 -18.14 -29.42
N LEU A 531 -1.06 -17.99 -28.14
CA LEU A 531 -0.52 -16.94 -27.29
C LEU A 531 0.81 -17.40 -26.70
N THR A 532 1.92 -16.79 -27.09
CA THR A 532 3.25 -17.07 -26.52
C THR A 532 3.82 -15.83 -25.83
N GLY A 533 4.42 -16.01 -24.65
CA GLY A 533 5.07 -14.94 -23.86
C GLY A 533 4.41 -14.62 -22.51
N ARG A 534 5.17 -13.93 -21.64
CA ARG A 534 4.75 -13.42 -20.32
C ARG A 534 4.72 -11.89 -20.37
N ASN A 535 3.69 -11.27 -19.79
CA ASN A 535 3.66 -9.82 -19.60
C ASN A 535 4.55 -9.48 -18.39
N ALA A 536 5.79 -9.06 -18.65
CA ALA A 536 6.79 -8.92 -17.61
C ALA A 536 7.74 -7.74 -17.82
N PHE A 537 8.31 -7.28 -16.71
CA PHE A 537 9.36 -6.28 -16.66
C PHE A 537 10.53 -6.76 -15.81
N ILE A 538 11.72 -6.23 -16.05
CA ILE A 538 12.93 -6.51 -15.25
C ILE A 538 13.15 -5.43 -14.20
N SER A 539 13.69 -5.80 -13.03
CA SER A 539 13.97 -4.86 -11.95
C SER A 539 15.04 -3.82 -12.30
N ALA A 540 14.84 -2.58 -11.83
CA ALA A 540 15.79 -1.50 -12.01
C ALA A 540 17.14 -1.69 -11.31
N HIS A 541 17.22 -2.62 -10.35
CA HIS A 541 18.49 -3.08 -9.78
C HIS A 541 19.48 -3.52 -10.89
N HIS A 542 18.96 -4.12 -11.97
CA HIS A 542 19.76 -4.59 -13.09
C HIS A 542 20.35 -3.46 -13.95
N PHE A 543 19.82 -2.24 -13.84
CA PHE A 543 20.30 -1.05 -14.58
C PHE A 543 21.44 -0.36 -13.83
N LEU A 544 21.44 -0.42 -12.50
CA LEU A 544 22.45 0.26 -11.66
C LEU A 544 23.78 -0.48 -11.60
N GLN A 545 23.75 -1.77 -11.94
CA GLN A 545 24.93 -2.63 -12.11
C GLN A 545 25.30 -2.77 -13.60
N PHE A 546 24.56 -2.10 -14.46
CA PHE A 546 24.92 -1.90 -15.86
C PHE A 546 25.82 -0.67 -15.90
#